data_AF-A0A2D6TJ45-F1
#
_entry.id   AF-A0A2D6TJ45-F1
#
_cell.length_a   1.000
_cell.length_b   1.000
_cell.length_c   1.000
_cell.angle_alpha   90.00
_cell.angle_beta   90.00
_cell.angle_gamma   90.00
#
_symmetry.space_group_name_H-M   'P 1'
#
loop_
_entity.id
_entity.type
_entity.pdbx_description
1 polymer ?
#
loop_
_entity_poly.entity_id
_entity_poly.type
_entity_poly.pdbx_seq_one_letter_code
_entity_poly.pdbx_strand_id
1 'polypeptide(L)'
;MVEVRKTSSFEKMLLIVGLLVLIIGYMLISKAYTVEGGQLSWDFLQTTFLWLLIVIFIIVLAIGEDIKEGILIEQLNELKSIKKSLLKGKKKG
;
A
#
# COMPACT_ATOMS: atom_id res chain seq x y z
N MET A 1 -12.01 10.94 19.80
CA MET A 1 -12.43 9.54 19.53
C MET A 1 -11.60 9.10 18.36
N VAL A 2 -10.69 8.13 18.55
CA VAL A 2 -9.85 7.63 17.46
C VAL A 2 -10.78 6.85 16.53
N GLU A 3 -11.17 7.46 15.41
CA GLU A 3 -11.94 6.78 14.38
C GLU A 3 -11.14 5.57 13.92
N VAL A 4 -11.68 4.39 14.22
CA VAL A 4 -11.12 3.12 13.77
C VAL A 4 -11.20 3.15 12.25
N ARG A 5 -10.07 3.44 11.58
CA ARG A 5 -9.96 3.34 10.13
C ARG A 5 -10.41 1.94 9.76
N LYS A 6 -11.44 1.84 8.92
CA LYS A 6 -11.76 0.58 8.26
C LYS A 6 -10.57 0.29 7.35
N THR A 7 -9.76 -0.71 7.71
CA THR A 7 -8.75 -1.26 6.81
C THR A 7 -9.42 -1.54 5.47
N SER A 8 -9.00 -0.80 4.44
CA SER A 8 -9.58 -0.89 3.12
C SER A 8 -9.33 -2.29 2.57
N SER A 9 -10.26 -2.81 1.75
CA SER A 9 -10.03 -4.10 1.08
C SER A 9 -8.77 -4.06 0.21
N PHE A 10 -8.35 -2.85 -0.21
CA PHE A 10 -7.15 -2.64 -0.99
C PHE A 10 -5.88 -2.69 -0.13
N GLU A 11 -5.82 -2.05 1.04
CA GLU A 11 -4.72 -2.22 2.01
C GLU A 11 -4.46 -3.70 2.34
N LYS A 12 -5.53 -4.48 2.58
CA LYS A 12 -5.43 -5.93 2.79
C LYS A 12 -4.89 -6.68 1.57
N MET A 13 -5.33 -6.32 0.37
CA MET A 13 -4.82 -6.90 -0.88
C MET A 13 -3.34 -6.56 -1.08
N LEU A 14 -2.93 -5.33 -0.79
CA LEU A 14 -1.58 -4.84 -0.96
C LEU A 14 -0.62 -5.47 0.05
N LEU A 15 -1.08 -5.73 1.28
CA LEU A 15 -0.35 -6.55 2.27
C LEU A 15 -0.14 -7.99 1.78
N ILE A 16 -1.17 -8.63 1.22
CA ILE A 16 -1.06 -9.99 0.68
C ILE A 16 -0.07 -10.01 -0.49
N VAL A 17 -0.17 -9.06 -1.42
CA VAL A 17 0.74 -8.95 -2.57
C VAL A 17 2.17 -8.67 -2.11
N GLY A 18 2.37 -7.76 -1.15
CA GLY A 18 3.68 -7.48 -0.57
C GLY A 18 4.31 -8.72 0.08
N LEU A 19 3.52 -9.50 0.82
CA LEU A 19 3.97 -10.76 1.41
C LEU A 19 4.36 -11.79 0.34
N LEU A 20 3.56 -11.93 -0.72
CA LEU A 20 3.87 -12.84 -1.83
C LEU A 20 5.17 -12.44 -2.53
N VAL A 21 5.37 -11.14 -2.78
CA VAL A 21 6.61 -10.63 -3.40
C VAL A 21 7.83 -10.90 -2.54
N LEU A 22 7.70 -10.83 -1.21
CA LEU A 22 8.78 -11.17 -0.29
C LEU A 22 9.14 -12.66 -0.36
N ILE A 23 8.14 -13.54 -0.29
CA ILE A 23 8.36 -15.00 -0.30
C ILE A 23 8.91 -15.45 -1.66
N ILE A 24 8.25 -15.05 -2.75
CA ILE A 24 8.63 -15.46 -4.11
C ILE A 24 9.99 -14.89 -4.48
N GLY A 25 10.24 -13.61 -4.17
CA GLY A 25 11.54 -12.99 -4.46
C GLY A 25 12.67 -13.65 -3.71
N TYR A 26 12.50 -13.95 -2.41
CA TYR A 26 13.48 -14.72 -1.65
C TYR A 26 13.72 -16.11 -2.27
N MET A 27 12.66 -16.86 -2.60
CA MET A 27 12.79 -18.18 -3.22
C MET A 27 13.54 -18.13 -4.56
N LEU A 28 13.25 -17.15 -5.42
CA LEU A 28 13.90 -16.99 -6.72
C LEU A 28 15.38 -16.61 -6.57
N ILE A 29 15.69 -15.69 -5.66
CA ILE A 29 17.07 -15.27 -5.36
C ILE A 29 17.86 -16.45 -4.78
N SER A 30 17.32 -17.18 -3.81
CA SER A 30 17.97 -18.38 -3.25
C SER A 30 18.20 -19.47 -4.28
N LYS A 31 17.25 -19.66 -5.21
CA LYS A 31 17.40 -20.60 -6.32
C LYS A 31 18.51 -20.15 -7.28
N ALA A 32 18.53 -18.87 -7.66
CA ALA A 32 19.58 -18.31 -8.51
C ALA A 32 20.97 -18.48 -7.90
N TYR A 33 21.10 -18.18 -6.60
CA TYR A 33 22.34 -18.36 -5.84
C TYR A 33 22.85 -19.81 -5.86
N THR A 34 21.94 -20.77 -5.71
CA THR A 34 22.28 -22.20 -5.67
C THR A 34 22.68 -22.73 -7.06
N VAL A 35 22.01 -22.26 -8.12
CA VAL A 35 22.31 -22.66 -9.51
C VAL A 35 23.65 -22.12 -9.98
N GLU A 36 24.05 -20.92 -9.54
CA GLU A 36 25.35 -20.32 -9.85
C GLU A 36 26.51 -20.89 -9.00
N GLY A 37 26.27 -21.97 -8.25
CA GLY A 37 27.32 -22.64 -7.47
C GLY A 37 27.80 -21.83 -6.25
N GLY A 38 26.96 -20.93 -5.74
CA GLY A 38 27.28 -20.11 -4.57
C GLY A 38 28.25 -18.96 -4.82
N GLN A 39 28.57 -18.67 -6.10
CA GLN A 39 29.37 -17.50 -6.45
C GLN A 39 28.52 -16.24 -6.33
N LEU A 40 29.07 -15.22 -5.68
CA LEU A 40 28.48 -13.88 -5.64
C LEU A 40 28.75 -13.19 -6.98
N SER A 41 27.94 -13.52 -7.97
CA SER A 41 27.96 -12.86 -9.27
C SER A 41 27.46 -11.42 -9.17
N TRP A 42 27.95 -10.54 -10.04
CA TRP A 42 27.45 -9.17 -10.14
C TRP A 42 25.94 -9.13 -10.44
N ASP A 43 25.47 -10.05 -11.27
CA ASP A 43 24.06 -10.19 -11.63
C ASP A 43 23.18 -10.59 -10.43
N PHE A 44 23.72 -11.38 -9.51
CA PHE A 44 23.04 -11.74 -8.26
C PHE A 44 22.85 -10.52 -7.35
N LEU A 45 23.90 -9.69 -7.21
CA LEU A 45 23.83 -8.45 -6.45
C LEU A 45 22.82 -7.49 -7.07
N GLN A 46 22.85 -7.31 -8.40
CA GLN A 46 21.89 -6.49 -9.12
C GLN A 46 20.45 -6.98 -8.93
N THR A 47 20.20 -8.29 -9.05
CA THR A 47 18.87 -8.89 -8.89
C THR A 47 18.32 -8.69 -7.49
N THR A 48 19.17 -8.89 -6.47
CA THR A 48 18.82 -8.65 -5.07
C THR A 48 18.51 -7.18 -4.81
N PHE A 49 19.30 -6.28 -5.39
CA PHE A 49 19.09 -4.83 -5.28
C PHE A 49 17.77 -4.40 -5.93
N LEU A 50 17.46 -4.87 -7.14
CA LEU A 50 16.19 -4.59 -7.81
C LEU A 50 15.00 -5.14 -7.01
N TRP A 51 15.12 -6.33 -6.43
CA TRP A 51 14.07 -6.90 -5.59
C TRP A 51 13.80 -6.04 -4.35
N LEU A 52 14.84 -5.57 -3.65
CA LEU A 52 14.69 -4.63 -2.53
C LEU A 52 14.03 -3.32 -2.98
N LEU A 53 14.36 -2.82 -4.16
CA LEU A 53 13.77 -1.62 -4.73
C LEU A 53 12.25 -1.79 -4.97
N ILE A 54 11.84 -2.95 -5.49
CA ILE A 54 10.41 -3.30 -5.63
C ILE A 54 9.71 -3.32 -4.27
N VAL A 55 10.34 -3.90 -3.24
CA VAL A 55 9.79 -3.91 -1.87
C VAL A 55 9.57 -2.47 -1.36
N ILE A 56 10.54 -1.58 -1.58
CA ILE A 56 10.42 -0.16 -1.21
C ILE A 56 9.25 0.50 -1.96
N PHE A 57 9.09 0.24 -3.26
CA PHE A 57 7.97 0.79 -4.02
C PHE A 57 6.61 0.32 -3.51
N ILE A 58 6.48 -0.94 -3.10
CA ILE A 58 5.25 -1.46 -2.50
C ILE A 58 4.93 -0.70 -1.20
N ILE A 59 5.93 -0.43 -0.36
CA ILE A 59 5.76 0.36 0.86
C ILE A 59 5.32 1.79 0.54
N VAL A 60 5.96 2.44 -0.43
CA VAL A 60 5.59 3.80 -0.86
C VAL A 60 4.17 3.84 -1.42
N LEU A 61 3.76 2.82 -2.17
CA LEU A 61 2.39 2.70 -2.69
C LEU A 61 1.37 2.54 -1.56
N ALA A 62 1.67 1.74 -0.54
CA ALA A 62 0.82 1.59 0.64
C ALA A 62 0.61 2.95 1.34
N ILE A 63 1.69 3.69 1.56
CA ILE A 63 1.63 5.02 2.20
C ILE A 63 0.87 6.03 1.31
N GLY A 64 1.10 5.99 -0.01
CA GLY A 64 0.41 6.89 -0.95
C GLY A 64 -1.10 6.65 -0.99
N GLU A 65 -1.52 5.39 -0.89
CA GLU A 65 -2.92 5.02 -0.77
C GLU A 65 -3.53 5.51 0.55
N ASP A 66 -2.85 5.29 1.67
CA ASP A 66 -3.29 5.76 3.00
C ASP A 66 -3.56 7.28 3.00
N ILE A 67 -2.68 8.06 2.36
CA ILE A 67 -2.83 9.50 2.23
C ILE A 67 -4.05 9.84 1.37
N LYS A 68 -4.24 9.13 0.26
CA LYS A 68 -5.35 9.37 -0.67
C LYS A 68 -6.70 9.05 -0.04
N GLU A 69 -6.83 7.94 0.70
CA GLU A 69 -8.05 7.62 1.44
C GLU A 69 -8.33 8.67 2.53
N GLY A 70 -7.30 9.14 3.23
CA GLY A 70 -7.43 10.21 4.23
C GLY A 70 -8.08 11.48 3.67
N ILE A 71 -7.59 11.95 2.52
CA ILE A 71 -8.13 13.15 1.85
C ILE A 71 -9.58 12.94 1.40
N LEU A 72 -9.91 11.75 0.91
CA LEU A 72 -11.26 11.44 0.39
C LEU A 72 -12.31 11.39 1.50
N ILE A 73 -11.95 10.86 2.67
CA ILE A 73 -12.82 10.83 3.85
C ILE A 73 -13.09 12.25 4.36
N GLU A 74 -12.07 13.10 4.36
CA GLU A 74 -12.17 14.49 4.79
C GLU A 74 -13.14 15.28 3.88
N GLN A 75 -12.98 15.17 2.56
CA GLN A 75 -13.91 15.79 1.61
C GLN A 75 -15.35 15.26 1.71
N LEU A 76 -15.51 13.95 1.96
CA LEU A 76 -16.84 13.36 2.15
C LEU A 76 -17.52 13.90 3.41
N ASN A 77 -16.78 14.07 4.49
CA ASN A 77 -17.27 14.64 5.74
C ASN A 77 -17.65 16.11 5.59
N GLU A 78 -16.85 16.90 4.87
CA GLU A 78 -17.19 18.29 4.53
C GLU A 78 -18.49 18.37 3.72
N LEU A 79 -18.61 17.58 2.64
CA LEU A 79 -19.84 17.51 1.83
C LEU A 79 -21.07 17.08 2.65
N LYS A 80 -20.90 16.13 3.56
CA LYS A 80 -21.98 15.66 4.44
C LYS A 80 -22.39 16.74 5.45
N SER A 81 -21.44 17.52 5.96
CA SER A 81 -21.70 18.66 6.84
C SER A 81 -22.51 19.76 6.12
N ILE A 82 -22.15 20.07 4.86
CA ILE A 82 -22.83 21.05 3.99
C ILE A 82 -24.25 20.58 3.64
N LYS A 83 -24.41 19.30 3.27
CA LYS A 83 -25.75 18.73 3.01
C LYS A 83 -26.65 18.84 4.25
N LYS A 84 -26.10 18.61 5.44
CA LYS A 84 -26.86 18.68 6.70
C LYS A 84 -27.25 20.11 7.05
N SER A 85 -26.40 21.10 6.81
CA SER A 85 -26.73 22.51 7.03
C SER A 85 -27.79 23.02 6.03
N LEU A 86 -27.70 22.62 4.75
CA LEU A 86 -28.71 22.92 3.72
C LEU A 86 -30.08 22.31 4.05
N LEU A 87 -30.13 21.05 4.50
CA LEU A 87 -31.38 20.40 4.91
C LEU A 87 -31.98 21.04 6.19
N LYS A 88 -31.14 21.57 7.09
CA LYS A 88 -31.61 22.31 8.28
C LYS A 88 -32.16 23.69 7.91
N GLY A 89 -31.55 24.37 6.93
CA GLY A 89 -32.04 25.64 6.40
C GLY A 89 -33.41 25.52 5.71
N LYS A 90 -33.63 24.42 4.97
CA LYS A 90 -34.90 24.16 4.26
C LYS A 90 -36.11 23.86 5.17
N LYS A 91 -35.88 23.57 6.46
CA LYS A 91 -36.94 23.24 7.43
C LYS A 91 -37.46 24.45 8.23
N LYS A 92 -36.88 25.64 8.01
CA LYS A 92 -37.21 26.90 8.71
C LYS A 92 -37.83 27.97 7.80
N GLY A 93 -38.07 27.66 6.53
CA GLY A 93 -38.76 28.52 5.57
C GLY A 93 -40.16 28.01 5.29
#